data_AF-A0A920R784-F1
#
_entry.id   AF-A0A920R784-F1
#
_cell.length_a   1.000
_cell.length_b   1.000
_cell.length_c   1.000
_cell.angle_alpha   90.00
_cell.angle_beta   90.00
_cell.angle_gamma   90.00
#
_symmetry.space_group_name_H-M   'P 1'
#
loop_
_entity.id
_entity.type
_entity.pdbx_description
1 polymer ?
#
loop_
_entity_poly.entity_id
_entity_poly.type
_entity_poly.pdbx_seq_one_letter_code
_entity_poly.pdbx_strand_id
1 'polypeptide(L)'
;MVFLALALIATTTTAQEPTLESRIQSASDSLTLLDARAKACLDNLEQENTDQAVNSCEEFLQSVDGELLADYLANCEALKSWREKFVTDELERSEDAEEYVNLLSGIELSCGENALQRRTESVVIVFNILQGNSSQSQGTSLLNRRIAEFEFEQTANAERRLLQNSIRRQQQRSLLQSDQQWDDVQEELIRQQINRPPFPNN
;
A
#
# COMPACT_ATOMS: atom_id res chain seq x y z
N MET A 1 -20.15 16.73 50.54
CA MET A 1 -20.17 16.21 49.15
C MET A 1 -19.18 17.01 48.34
N VAL A 2 -18.12 16.38 47.84
CA VAL A 2 -17.09 17.02 46.99
C VAL A 2 -17.24 16.41 45.60
N PHE A 3 -17.61 17.23 44.62
CA PHE A 3 -17.67 16.83 43.22
C PHE A 3 -16.30 17.08 42.58
N LEU A 4 -15.60 16.01 42.21
CA LEU A 4 -14.45 16.06 41.31
C LEU A 4 -14.96 16.18 39.87
N ALA A 5 -14.62 17.27 39.19
CA ALA A 5 -14.76 17.39 37.74
C ALA A 5 -13.43 17.00 37.08
N LEU A 6 -13.39 15.82 36.45
CA LEU A 6 -12.30 15.41 35.56
C LEU A 6 -12.52 16.09 34.20
N ALA A 7 -11.72 17.10 33.88
CA ALA A 7 -11.65 17.63 32.52
C ALA A 7 -10.77 16.70 31.67
N LEU A 8 -11.39 15.98 30.73
CA LEU A 8 -10.65 15.32 29.64
C LEU A 8 -10.12 16.40 28.71
N ILE A 9 -8.81 16.61 28.72
CA ILE A 9 -8.11 17.37 27.69
C ILE A 9 -7.97 16.43 26.49
N ALA A 10 -8.83 16.60 25.49
CA ALA A 10 -8.64 15.98 24.19
C ALA A 10 -7.43 16.65 23.52
N THR A 11 -6.29 15.97 23.50
CA THR A 11 -5.13 16.38 22.71
C THR A 11 -5.46 16.16 21.25
N THR A 12 -5.89 17.20 20.54
CA THR A 12 -5.90 17.20 19.08
C THR A 12 -4.43 17.24 18.63
N THR A 13 -3.90 16.09 18.24
CA THR A 13 -2.63 16.02 17.51
C THR A 13 -2.85 16.66 16.15
N THR A 14 -2.47 17.94 16.00
CA THR A 14 -2.31 18.56 14.69
C THR A 14 -1.05 17.95 14.08
N ALA A 15 -1.19 16.98 13.18
CA ALA A 15 -0.10 16.63 12.28
C ALA A 15 0.20 17.89 11.48
N GLN A 16 1.33 18.55 11.76
CA GLN A 16 1.80 19.66 10.95
C GLN A 16 2.03 19.15 9.54
N GLU A 17 1.53 19.86 8.54
CA GLU A 17 1.83 19.52 7.16
C GLU A 17 3.35 19.57 6.95
N PRO A 18 3.93 18.57 6.24
CA PRO A 18 5.35 18.57 5.93
C PRO A 18 5.77 19.85 5.19
N THR A 19 6.88 20.45 5.61
CA THR A 19 7.45 21.64 4.94
C THR A 19 7.93 21.29 3.53
N LEU A 20 8.11 22.29 2.67
CA LEU A 20 8.57 22.07 1.30
C LEU A 20 9.95 21.41 1.27
N GLU A 21 10.86 21.85 2.12
CA GLU A 21 12.21 21.30 2.24
C GLU A 21 12.16 19.83 2.67
N SER A 22 11.30 19.51 3.64
CA SER A 22 11.10 18.13 4.09
C SER A 22 10.56 17.24 2.96
N ARG A 23 9.67 17.77 2.12
CA ARG A 23 9.11 17.04 0.97
C ARG A 23 10.15 16.85 -0.13
N ILE A 24 10.97 17.85 -0.42
CA ILE A 24 12.08 17.76 -1.38
C ILE A 24 13.05 16.68 -0.93
N GLN A 25 13.44 16.69 0.35
CA GLN A 25 14.34 15.71 0.92
C GLN A 25 13.74 14.30 0.84
N SER A 26 12.48 14.13 1.26
CA SER A 26 11.78 12.84 1.22
C SER A 26 11.66 12.29 -0.22
N ALA A 27 11.38 13.14 -1.21
CA ALA A 27 11.33 12.74 -2.60
C ALA A 27 12.73 12.31 -3.12
N SER A 28 13.77 13.05 -2.77
CA SER A 28 15.16 12.70 -3.14
C SER A 28 15.62 11.39 -2.49
N ASP A 29 15.28 11.18 -1.21
CA ASP A 29 15.61 9.96 -0.47
C ASP A 29 14.89 8.75 -1.08
N SER A 30 13.63 8.94 -1.50
CA SER A 30 12.85 7.88 -2.16
C SER A 30 13.48 7.44 -3.47
N LEU A 31 13.95 8.38 -4.30
CA LEU A 31 14.67 8.05 -5.54
C LEU A 31 15.99 7.32 -5.25
N THR A 32 16.73 7.77 -4.24
CA THR A 32 18.00 7.15 -3.84
C THR A 32 17.78 5.71 -3.36
N LEU A 33 16.77 5.48 -2.52
CA LEU A 33 16.42 4.16 -2.02
C LEU A 33 15.91 3.25 -3.13
N LEU A 34 15.06 3.76 -4.02
CA LEU A 34 14.55 3.01 -5.17
C LEU A 34 15.69 2.55 -6.08
N ASP A 35 16.67 3.43 -6.34
CA ASP A 35 17.83 3.09 -7.16
C ASP A 35 18.76 2.09 -6.48
N ALA A 36 18.96 2.21 -5.16
CA ALA A 36 19.75 1.24 -4.39
C ALA A 36 19.11 -0.16 -4.42
N ARG A 37 17.78 -0.26 -4.33
CA ARG A 37 17.04 -1.52 -4.43
C ARG A 37 17.10 -2.11 -5.84
N ALA A 38 16.97 -1.28 -6.87
CA ALA A 38 17.18 -1.71 -8.26
C ALA A 38 18.61 -2.23 -8.44
N LYS A 39 19.62 -1.50 -7.97
CA LYS A 39 21.01 -1.93 -8.05
C LYS A 39 21.25 -3.27 -7.37
N ALA A 40 20.68 -3.48 -6.18
CA ALA A 40 20.79 -4.76 -5.47
C ALA A 40 20.18 -5.92 -6.27
N CYS A 41 19.02 -5.72 -6.89
CA CYS A 41 18.43 -6.68 -7.82
C CYS A 41 19.37 -6.97 -9.00
N LEU A 42 19.88 -5.94 -9.66
CA LEU A 42 20.80 -6.08 -10.80
C LEU A 42 22.08 -6.83 -10.43
N ASP A 43 22.76 -6.41 -9.37
CA ASP A 43 24.02 -7.00 -8.92
C ASP A 43 23.85 -8.50 -8.56
N ASN A 44 22.69 -8.89 -8.00
CA ASN A 44 22.39 -10.28 -7.67
C ASN A 44 21.95 -11.12 -8.88
N LEU A 45 21.26 -10.50 -9.86
CA LEU A 45 20.96 -11.15 -11.15
C LEU A 45 22.25 -11.50 -11.90
N GLU A 46 23.25 -10.62 -11.87
CA GLU A 46 24.55 -10.83 -12.54
C GLU A 46 25.42 -11.90 -11.86
N GLN A 47 25.28 -12.07 -10.54
CA GLN A 47 26.07 -13.03 -9.76
C GLN A 47 25.51 -14.46 -9.78
N GLU A 48 24.42 -14.72 -10.51
CA GLU A 48 23.70 -16.01 -10.56
C GLU A 48 23.25 -16.55 -9.18
N ASN A 49 23.24 -15.70 -8.15
CA ASN A 49 22.78 -16.08 -6.82
C ASN A 49 21.25 -16.07 -6.77
N THR A 50 20.66 -17.19 -7.17
CA THR A 50 19.23 -17.32 -7.47
C THR A 50 18.32 -16.85 -6.32
N ASP A 51 18.62 -17.22 -5.08
CA ASP A 51 17.75 -16.87 -3.94
C ASP A 51 17.91 -15.39 -3.53
N GLN A 52 19.12 -14.84 -3.60
CA GLN A 52 19.36 -13.42 -3.35
C GLN A 52 18.78 -12.53 -4.44
N ALA A 53 18.85 -12.97 -5.70
CA ALA A 53 18.25 -12.30 -6.84
C ALA A 53 16.73 -12.21 -6.70
N VAL A 54 16.06 -13.31 -6.34
CA VAL A 54 14.61 -13.31 -6.11
C VAL A 54 14.24 -12.29 -5.02
N ASN A 55 14.90 -12.35 -3.86
CA ASN A 55 14.56 -11.48 -2.73
C ASN A 55 14.80 -9.99 -3.04
N SER A 56 15.94 -9.67 -3.66
CA SER A 56 16.30 -8.27 -3.97
C SER A 56 15.46 -7.68 -5.11
N CYS A 57 15.10 -8.48 -6.11
CA CYS A 57 14.20 -8.05 -7.17
C CYS A 57 12.76 -7.92 -6.68
N GLU A 58 12.30 -8.78 -5.77
CA GLU A 58 11.02 -8.60 -5.10
C GLU A 58 11.00 -7.32 -4.26
N GLU A 59 12.03 -7.04 -3.47
CA GLU A 59 12.10 -5.80 -2.69
C GLU A 59 12.05 -4.55 -3.58
N PHE A 60 12.73 -4.60 -4.73
CA PHE A 60 12.64 -3.55 -5.75
C PHE A 60 11.20 -3.41 -6.30
N LEU A 61 10.55 -4.50 -6.72
CA LEU A 61 9.19 -4.47 -7.24
C LEU A 61 8.17 -3.98 -6.20
N GLN A 62 8.28 -4.46 -4.96
CA GLN A 62 7.46 -3.96 -3.84
C GLN A 62 7.67 -2.47 -3.58
N SER A 63 8.84 -1.92 -3.90
CA SER A 63 9.10 -0.48 -3.79
C SER A 63 8.44 0.32 -4.88
N VAL A 64 8.38 -0.24 -6.10
CA VAL A 64 7.69 0.34 -7.24
C VAL A 64 6.17 0.30 -7.04
N ASP A 65 5.62 -0.82 -6.57
CA ASP A 65 4.17 -1.00 -6.41
C ASP A 65 3.65 -0.59 -5.01
N GLY A 66 4.55 -0.23 -4.10
CA GLY A 66 4.23 0.00 -2.69
C GLY A 66 4.35 1.45 -2.23
N GLU A 67 4.44 1.59 -0.91
CA GLU A 67 4.43 2.87 -0.19
C GLU A 67 5.55 3.82 -0.65
N LEU A 68 6.74 3.29 -0.98
CA LEU A 68 7.88 4.13 -1.38
C LEU A 68 7.58 4.98 -2.62
N LEU A 69 7.10 4.37 -3.71
CA LEU A 69 6.77 5.13 -4.92
C LEU A 69 5.51 5.98 -4.72
N ALA A 70 4.52 5.49 -3.95
CA ALA A 70 3.32 6.25 -3.64
C ALA A 70 3.66 7.55 -2.87
N ASP A 71 4.51 7.46 -1.86
CA ASP A 71 4.97 8.61 -1.07
C ASP A 71 5.83 9.57 -1.89
N TYR A 72 6.70 9.04 -2.76
CA TYR A 72 7.45 9.86 -3.73
C TYR A 72 6.48 10.68 -4.60
N LEU A 73 5.48 10.03 -5.19
CA LEU A 73 4.50 10.69 -6.06
C LEU A 73 3.66 11.72 -5.30
N ALA A 74 3.22 11.40 -4.08
CA ALA A 74 2.44 12.31 -3.23
C ALA A 74 3.25 13.57 -2.84
N ASN A 75 4.53 13.41 -2.48
CA ASN A 75 5.42 14.54 -2.23
C ASN A 75 5.62 15.38 -3.49
N CYS A 76 5.85 14.74 -4.64
CA CYS A 76 6.02 15.46 -5.90
C CYS A 76 4.76 16.19 -6.37
N GLU A 77 3.57 15.65 -6.13
CA GLU A 77 2.31 16.34 -6.43
C GLU A 77 2.18 17.63 -5.61
N ALA A 78 2.41 17.55 -4.30
CA ALA A 78 2.36 18.72 -3.42
C ALA A 78 3.39 19.79 -3.83
N LEU A 79 4.62 19.38 -4.12
CA LEU A 79 5.70 20.28 -4.56
C LEU A 79 5.41 20.93 -5.92
N LYS A 80 4.89 20.17 -6.89
CA LYS A 80 4.49 20.70 -8.20
C LYS A 80 3.34 21.70 -8.08
N SER A 81 2.35 21.41 -7.23
CA SER A 81 1.25 22.32 -6.95
C SER A 81 1.74 23.62 -6.32
N TRP A 82 2.69 23.54 -5.37
CA TRP A 82 3.30 24.73 -4.79
C TRP A 82 4.06 25.55 -5.84
N ARG A 83 4.89 24.90 -6.67
CA ARG A 83 5.65 25.54 -7.75
C ARG A 83 4.72 26.26 -8.73
N GLU A 84 3.62 25.62 -9.14
CA GLU A 84 2.65 26.22 -10.04
C GLU A 84 2.08 27.51 -9.45
N LYS A 85 1.60 27.48 -8.20
CA LYS A 85 1.08 28.65 -7.49
C LYS A 85 2.12 29.76 -7.32
N PHE A 86 3.38 29.39 -7.06
CA PHE A 86 4.48 30.34 -6.95
C PHE A 86 4.76 31.07 -8.27
N VAL A 87 4.73 30.33 -9.39
CA VAL A 87 4.97 30.87 -10.73
C VAL A 87 3.78 31.71 -11.23
N THR A 88 2.54 31.36 -10.85
CA THR A 88 1.32 32.08 -11.27
C THR A 88 0.97 33.30 -10.40
N ASP A 89 1.89 33.78 -9.55
CA ASP A 89 1.67 34.94 -8.66
C ASP A 89 0.55 34.73 -7.62
N GLU A 90 0.14 33.49 -7.37
CA GLU A 90 -0.94 33.19 -6.43
C GLU A 90 -0.46 33.13 -4.96
N LEU A 91 0.86 33.19 -4.74
CA LEU A 91 1.50 33.21 -3.43
C LEU A 91 2.16 34.57 -3.17
N GLU A 92 2.02 35.08 -1.94
CA GLU A 92 2.80 36.23 -1.46
C GLU A 92 4.29 35.86 -1.45
N ARG A 93 5.09 36.62 -2.20
CA ARG A 93 6.55 36.43 -2.26
C ARG A 93 7.23 37.31 -1.23
N SER A 94 8.09 36.70 -0.41
CA SER A 94 9.01 37.43 0.46
C SER A 94 10.11 38.09 -0.38
N GLU A 95 10.91 38.96 0.24
CA GLU A 95 12.07 39.59 -0.40
C GLU A 95 13.26 38.63 -0.59
N ASP A 96 13.20 37.40 -0.06
CA ASP A 96 14.30 36.44 -0.11
C ASP A 96 14.28 35.60 -1.39
N ALA A 97 14.80 36.19 -2.47
CA ALA A 97 14.90 35.54 -3.77
C ALA A 97 15.81 34.29 -3.76
N GLU A 98 16.78 34.20 -2.83
CA GLU A 98 17.72 33.07 -2.78
C GLU A 98 17.05 31.81 -2.24
N GLU A 99 16.24 31.94 -1.20
CA GLU A 99 15.42 30.86 -0.65
C GLU A 99 14.52 30.24 -1.73
N TYR A 100 13.83 31.07 -2.52
CA TYR A 100 12.95 30.59 -3.58
C TYR A 100 13.68 29.89 -4.71
N VAL A 101 14.86 30.37 -5.10
CA VAL A 101 15.68 29.70 -6.11
C VAL A 101 16.11 28.32 -5.62
N ASN A 102 16.50 28.20 -4.35
CA ASN A 102 16.88 26.93 -3.75
C ASN A 102 15.69 25.95 -3.70
N LEU A 103 14.51 26.41 -3.31
CA LEU A 103 13.28 25.62 -3.32
C LEU A 103 12.92 25.13 -4.72
N LEU A 104 12.86 26.04 -5.70
CA LEU A 104 12.53 25.68 -7.08
C LEU A 104 13.54 24.69 -7.67
N SER A 105 14.84 24.93 -7.46
CA SER A 105 15.89 24.02 -7.88
C SER A 105 15.74 22.63 -7.26
N GLY A 106 15.47 22.56 -5.95
CA GLY A 106 15.24 21.31 -5.24
C GLY A 106 14.02 20.55 -5.77
N ILE A 107 12.93 21.26 -6.09
CA ILE A 107 11.72 20.67 -6.69
C ILE A 107 12.00 20.12 -8.08
N GLU A 108 12.69 20.87 -8.94
CA GLU A 108 13.03 20.38 -10.29
C GLU A 108 13.96 19.16 -10.22
N LEU A 109 14.89 19.15 -9.28
CA LEU A 109 15.86 18.07 -9.14
C LEU A 109 15.23 16.76 -8.67
N SER A 110 14.24 16.85 -7.76
CA SER A 110 13.59 15.68 -7.14
C SER A 110 12.33 15.23 -7.89
N CYS A 111 11.57 16.18 -8.43
CA CYS A 111 10.23 15.97 -8.96
C CYS A 111 10.01 16.54 -10.36
N GLY A 112 11.04 17.13 -10.98
CA GLY A 112 10.99 17.64 -12.33
C GLY A 112 10.70 16.57 -13.38
N GLU A 113 10.62 17.00 -14.64
CA GLU A 113 10.32 16.10 -15.74
C GLU A 113 11.39 14.99 -15.85
N ASN A 114 10.93 13.74 -15.89
CA ASN A 114 11.80 12.57 -15.94
C ASN A 114 12.81 12.49 -14.77
N ALA A 115 12.53 13.13 -13.62
CA ALA A 115 13.43 13.11 -12.46
C ALA A 115 13.74 11.68 -12.01
N LEU A 116 12.73 10.81 -11.91
CA LEU A 116 12.94 9.39 -11.60
C LEU A 116 13.97 8.78 -12.57
N GLN A 117 13.72 8.81 -13.88
CA GLN A 117 14.65 8.28 -14.88
C GLN A 117 16.05 8.90 -14.82
N ARG A 118 16.17 10.22 -14.62
CA ARG A 118 17.46 10.94 -14.66
C ARG A 118 18.27 10.79 -13.38
N ARG A 119 17.63 10.45 -12.27
CA ARG A 119 18.24 10.40 -10.94
C ARG A 119 18.39 8.96 -10.42
N THR A 120 17.90 7.99 -11.18
CA THR A 120 18.11 6.57 -10.92
C THR A 120 18.87 5.96 -12.09
N GLU A 121 20.00 5.31 -11.82
CA GLU A 121 20.81 4.65 -12.85
C GLU A 121 20.30 3.23 -13.16
N SER A 122 19.89 2.50 -12.12
CA SER A 122 19.64 1.07 -12.17
C SER A 122 18.17 0.73 -12.43
N VAL A 123 17.24 1.59 -12.01
CA VAL A 123 15.78 1.35 -12.08
C VAL A 123 15.33 1.00 -13.51
N VAL A 124 15.74 1.79 -14.51
CA VAL A 124 15.34 1.57 -15.91
C VAL A 124 15.92 0.27 -16.46
N ILE A 125 17.16 -0.05 -16.09
CA ILE A 125 17.85 -1.27 -16.54
C ILE A 125 17.10 -2.49 -16.01
N VAL A 126 16.84 -2.53 -14.70
CA VAL A 126 16.14 -3.63 -14.04
C VAL A 126 14.73 -3.78 -14.56
N PHE A 127 14.00 -2.68 -14.73
CA PHE A 127 12.64 -2.72 -15.26
C PHE A 127 12.58 -3.34 -16.67
N ASN A 128 13.54 -3.02 -17.53
CA ASN A 128 13.64 -3.61 -18.88
C ASN A 128 13.98 -5.12 -18.84
N ILE A 129 14.84 -5.54 -17.91
CA ILE A 129 15.20 -6.95 -17.71
C ILE A 129 13.97 -7.75 -17.23
N LEU A 130 13.26 -7.21 -16.24
CA LEU A 130 12.09 -7.87 -15.64
C LEU A 130 10.89 -7.93 -16.60
N GLN A 131 10.67 -6.91 -17.43
CA GLN A 131 9.65 -6.97 -18.50
C GLN A 131 9.96 -7.98 -19.62
N GLY A 132 11.14 -8.61 -19.61
CA GLY A 132 11.52 -9.58 -20.64
C GLY A 132 11.89 -8.95 -21.99
N ASN A 133 12.17 -7.65 -22.03
CA ASN A 133 12.59 -6.94 -23.25
C ASN A 133 14.08 -7.18 -23.60
N SER A 134 14.83 -7.90 -22.76
CA SER A 134 16.23 -8.24 -23.01
C SER A 134 16.37 -9.59 -23.74
N SER A 135 16.73 -9.56 -25.01
CA SER A 135 17.01 -10.72 -25.88
C SER A 135 18.24 -11.56 -25.48
N GLN A 136 18.81 -11.33 -24.30
CA GLN A 136 20.17 -11.75 -23.97
C GLN A 136 20.26 -12.24 -22.52
N SER A 137 19.69 -13.42 -22.23
CA SER A 137 20.19 -14.34 -21.19
C SER A 137 19.25 -15.53 -21.04
N GLN A 138 19.75 -16.74 -21.26
CA GLN A 138 19.00 -17.97 -20.96
C GLN A 138 18.82 -18.17 -19.45
N GLY A 139 19.68 -17.58 -18.61
CA GLY A 139 19.60 -17.61 -17.14
C GLY A 139 18.50 -16.69 -16.57
N THR A 140 18.27 -15.52 -17.18
CA THR A 140 17.18 -14.61 -16.76
C THR A 140 15.80 -15.17 -17.10
N SER A 141 15.66 -16.07 -18.08
CA SER A 141 14.35 -16.68 -18.37
C SER A 141 13.84 -17.59 -17.24
N LEU A 142 14.75 -18.29 -16.54
CA LEU A 142 14.41 -19.13 -15.39
C LEU A 142 14.14 -18.29 -14.14
N LEU A 143 14.89 -17.21 -13.94
CA LEU A 143 14.67 -16.25 -12.86
C LEU A 143 13.39 -15.44 -13.06
N ASN A 144 13.14 -14.90 -14.24
CA ASN A 144 11.89 -14.22 -14.58
C ASN A 144 10.69 -15.16 -14.47
N ARG A 145 10.85 -16.43 -14.88
CA ARG A 145 9.81 -17.45 -14.62
C ARG A 145 9.61 -17.68 -13.12
N ARG A 146 10.67 -17.77 -12.32
CA ARG A 146 10.58 -17.94 -10.86
C ARG A 146 9.93 -16.73 -10.19
N ILE A 147 10.28 -15.52 -10.59
CA ILE A 147 9.69 -14.27 -10.07
C ILE A 147 8.21 -14.22 -10.45
N ALA A 148 7.86 -14.46 -11.71
CA ALA A 148 6.46 -14.50 -12.16
C ALA A 148 5.65 -15.62 -11.47
N GLU A 149 6.26 -16.79 -11.24
CA GLU A 149 5.62 -17.90 -10.52
C GLU A 149 5.44 -17.57 -9.03
N PHE A 150 6.39 -16.86 -8.42
CA PHE A 150 6.28 -16.40 -7.04
C PHE A 150 5.21 -15.30 -6.87
N GLU A 151 5.13 -14.33 -7.80
CA GLU A 151 4.07 -13.31 -7.87
C GLU A 151 2.68 -13.96 -8.04
N PHE A 152 2.60 -14.97 -8.91
CA PHE A 152 1.39 -15.76 -9.09
C PHE A 152 1.03 -16.52 -7.81
N GLU A 153 1.98 -17.15 -7.12
CA GLU A 153 1.76 -17.83 -5.85
C GLU A 153 1.27 -16.87 -4.76
N GLN A 154 1.81 -15.66 -4.67
CA GLN A 154 1.34 -14.66 -3.70
C GLN A 154 -0.10 -14.24 -3.98
N THR A 155 -0.42 -13.94 -5.24
CA THR A 155 -1.79 -13.56 -5.65
C THR A 155 -2.78 -14.70 -5.41
N ALA A 156 -2.41 -15.93 -5.80
CA ALA A 156 -3.22 -17.11 -5.58
C ALA A 156 -3.44 -17.39 -4.08
N ASN A 157 -2.42 -17.17 -3.25
CA ASN A 157 -2.55 -17.31 -1.80
C ASN A 157 -3.44 -16.24 -1.17
N ALA A 158 -3.38 -14.99 -1.65
CA ALA A 158 -4.26 -13.91 -1.22
C ALA A 158 -5.73 -14.21 -1.58
N GLU A 159 -6.00 -14.63 -2.81
CA GLU A 159 -7.34 -15.05 -3.25
C GLU A 159 -7.84 -16.26 -2.46
N ARG A 160 -6.98 -17.26 -2.22
CA ARG A 160 -7.33 -18.43 -1.42
C ARG A 160 -7.71 -18.07 0.01
N ARG A 161 -7.02 -17.10 0.63
CA ARG A 161 -7.39 -16.58 1.96
C ARG A 161 -8.76 -15.88 1.93
N LEU A 162 -9.05 -15.10 0.89
CA LEU A 162 -10.36 -14.46 0.72
C LEU A 162 -11.49 -15.48 0.56
N LEU A 163 -11.28 -16.51 -0.25
CA LEU A 163 -12.23 -17.62 -0.44
C LEU A 163 -12.44 -18.41 0.85
N GLN A 164 -11.38 -18.71 1.61
CA GLN A 164 -11.51 -19.37 2.91
C GLN A 164 -12.32 -18.53 3.89
N ASN A 165 -12.11 -17.22 3.91
CA ASN A 165 -12.87 -16.30 4.75
C ASN A 165 -14.34 -16.22 4.34
N SER A 166 -14.65 -16.21 3.04
CA SER A 166 -16.04 -16.19 2.56
C SER A 166 -16.78 -17.48 2.91
N ILE A 167 -16.15 -18.64 2.72
CA ILE A 167 -16.70 -19.95 3.09
C ILE A 167 -16.98 -20.02 4.59
N ARG A 168 -16.03 -19.59 5.43
CA ARG A 168 -16.20 -19.58 6.88
C ARG A 168 -17.38 -18.70 7.32
N ARG A 169 -17.52 -17.51 6.72
CA ARG A 169 -18.66 -16.61 6.98
C ARG A 169 -19.98 -17.22 6.51
N GLN A 170 -20.00 -17.89 5.36
CA GLN A 170 -21.19 -18.57 4.85
C GLN A 170 -21.62 -19.72 5.78
N GLN A 171 -20.67 -20.53 6.25
CA GLN A 171 -20.95 -21.60 7.22
C GLN A 171 -21.52 -21.05 8.53
N GLN A 172 -20.95 -19.97 9.08
CA GLN A 172 -21.49 -19.33 10.28
C GLN A 172 -22.92 -18.82 10.08
N ARG A 173 -23.22 -18.19 8.93
CA ARG A 173 -24.59 -17.76 8.59
C ARG A 173 -25.54 -18.95 8.49
N SER A 174 -25.12 -20.03 7.84
CA SER A 174 -25.91 -21.25 7.71
C SER A 174 -26.24 -21.87 9.08
N LEU A 175 -25.28 -21.89 10.01
CA LEU A 175 -25.49 -22.38 11.37
C LEU A 175 -26.49 -21.51 12.13
N LEU A 176 -26.32 -20.18 12.09
CA LEU A 176 -27.25 -19.25 12.74
C LEU A 176 -28.67 -19.35 12.18
N GLN A 177 -28.82 -19.51 10.87
CA GLN A 177 -30.13 -19.72 10.24
C GLN A 177 -30.74 -21.05 10.67
N SER A 178 -29.93 -22.11 10.79
CA SER A 178 -30.40 -23.40 11.27
C SER A 178 -30.85 -23.32 12.72
N ASP A 179 -30.10 -22.64 13.59
CA ASP A 179 -30.46 -22.46 15.00
C ASP A 179 -31.78 -21.69 15.14
N GLN A 180 -31.96 -20.61 14.36
CA GLN A 180 -33.23 -19.88 14.33
C GLN A 180 -34.40 -20.76 13.89
N GLN A 181 -34.22 -21.59 12.85
CA GLN A 181 -35.26 -22.53 12.43
C GLN A 181 -35.60 -23.56 13.50
N TRP A 182 -34.60 -24.02 14.27
CA TRP A 182 -34.84 -24.91 15.40
C TRP A 182 -35.61 -24.23 16.52
N ASP A 183 -35.27 -22.98 16.84
CA ASP A 183 -35.98 -22.17 17.84
C ASP A 183 -37.45 -21.95 17.45
N ASP A 184 -37.71 -21.58 16.19
CA ASP A 184 -39.07 -21.40 15.65
C ASP A 184 -39.90 -22.69 15.78
N VAL A 185 -39.30 -23.85 15.44
CA VAL A 185 -39.97 -25.15 15.56
C VAL A 185 -40.24 -25.51 17.02
N GLN A 186 -39.31 -25.23 17.93
CA GLN A 186 -39.52 -25.46 19.36
C GLN A 186 -40.63 -24.57 19.92
N GLU A 187 -40.67 -23.30 19.54
CA GLU A 187 -41.72 -22.38 19.98
C GLU A 187 -43.10 -22.87 19.52
N GLU A 188 -43.21 -23.33 18.27
CA GLU A 188 -44.47 -23.84 17.73
C GLU A 188 -44.92 -25.15 18.44
N LEU A 189 -43.97 -26.03 18.77
CA LEU A 189 -44.28 -27.25 19.55
C LEU A 189 -44.79 -26.91 20.96
N ILE A 190 -44.22 -25.89 21.61
CA ILE A 190 -44.67 -25.42 22.92
C ILE A 190 -46.09 -24.82 22.82
N ARG A 191 -46.34 -23.98 21.80
CA ARG A 191 -47.67 -23.39 21.55
C ARG A 191 -48.74 -24.46 21.37
N GLN A 192 -48.43 -25.53 20.64
CA GLN A 192 -49.35 -26.66 20.47
C GLN A 192 -49.60 -27.43 21.76
N GLN A 193 -48.62 -27.56 22.65
CA GLN A 193 -48.82 -28.20 23.96
C GLN A 193 -49.69 -27.35 24.89
N ILE A 194 -49.54 -26.02 24.88
CA ILE A 194 -50.32 -25.10 25.72
C ILE A 194 -51.76 -24.98 25.22
N ASN A 195 -51.97 -24.95 23.90
CA ASN A 195 -53.30 -24.87 23.29
C ASN A 195 -53.99 -26.23 23.10
N ARG A 196 -53.47 -27.32 23.69
CA ARG A 196 -54.22 -28.58 23.73
C ARG A 196 -55.48 -28.36 24.59
N PRO A 197 -56.70 -28.48 24.01
CA PRO A 197 -57.90 -28.44 24.81
C PRO A 197 -57.83 -29.56 25.87
N PRO A 198 -58.34 -29.33 27.08
CA PRO A 198 -58.38 -30.37 28.10
C PRO A 198 -59.12 -31.56 27.50
N PHE A 199 -58.48 -32.73 27.58
CA PHE A 199 -59.07 -33.98 27.12
C PHE A 199 -60.50 -34.09 27.67
N PRO A 200 -61.52 -34.35 26.84
CA PRO A 200 -62.86 -34.60 27.36
C PRO A 200 -62.78 -35.88 28.20
N ASN A 201 -62.99 -35.73 29.50
CA ASN A 201 -63.08 -36.84 30.44
C ASN A 201 -64.22 -37.77 29.99
N ASN A 202 -63.88 -39.02 29.68
CA ASN A 202 -64.77 -40.18 29.72
C ASN A 202 -63.95 -41.40 30.13
#